data_AF-A0A8C0ZM06-F1
#
_entry.id   AF-A0A8C0ZM06-F1
#
_cell.length_a   1.000
_cell.length_b   1.000
_cell.length_c   1.000
_cell.angle_alpha   90.00
_cell.angle_beta   90.00
_cell.angle_gamma   90.00
#
_symmetry.space_group_name_H-M   'P 1'
#
loop_
_entity.id
_entity.type
_entity.pdbx_description
1 polymer ?
#
loop_
_entity_poly.entity_id
_entity_poly.type
_entity_poly.pdbx_seq_one_letter_code
_entity_poly.pdbx_strand_id
1 'polypeptide(L)'
;LQQCLTPLTAHPMPWLLFQNNAICTAKYNFFSFLPLNLYEQFHRVSNLYFLLITILQAIPEISTLPWFTLLAPLLCLITIRATRDLVDDIVSGVRMALASGWEKWKNLCVGDVVCLRKDSIVPADLLLLASTEPSSLCYVETADIDGETNLKFRQALTVTHHELTIIPWLLMATGTVICEEPNSQMHHFVGSLEWNSRKYSLGIGNLLLRGCRIHNVDTCYGLVIYTGADTKIMKNCGKIHLKRTKLDLLMNKLVVLIFLSLVVISLALTLGFSFMIKDFKLKHYYVSAMHTKTVVMESFFIFWSFLILLSAVVPMTLFIIAEFLYLGNSLFPQTTPAKARSTSLSDQLGQVQYIFSDKMGTLTQNMMTFNKCCINGHVYGGMGLRYLVSQNKDLEPRSSSRWIYGAGG
;
A
#
# COMPACT_ATOMS: atom_id res chain seq x y z
N LEU A 1 -15.57 26.80 -10.19
CA LEU A 1 -15.86 26.80 -8.74
C LEU A 1 -17.15 26.01 -8.48
N GLN A 2 -17.24 25.32 -7.34
CA GLN A 2 -18.29 24.37 -6.91
C GLN A 2 -18.42 23.07 -7.74
N GLN A 3 -17.70 22.03 -7.32
CA GLN A 3 -18.23 20.66 -7.39
C GLN A 3 -19.50 20.67 -6.52
N CYS A 4 -20.68 20.46 -7.10
CA CYS A 4 -21.90 20.21 -6.32
C CYS A 4 -21.76 18.84 -5.65
N LEU A 5 -21.01 18.81 -4.55
CA LEU A 5 -20.91 17.70 -3.60
C LEU A 5 -21.80 18.02 -2.38
N THR A 6 -23.03 18.45 -2.62
CA THR A 6 -24.06 18.40 -1.58
C THR A 6 -24.71 17.03 -1.70
N PRO A 7 -24.49 16.11 -0.73
CA PRO A 7 -25.14 14.80 -0.77
C PRO A 7 -26.66 15.02 -0.70
N LEU A 8 -27.35 14.60 -1.76
CA LEU A 8 -28.80 14.48 -1.75
C LEU A 8 -29.10 13.07 -1.24
N THR A 9 -29.63 13.00 -0.02
CA THR A 9 -29.75 11.76 0.74
C THR A 9 -30.92 10.91 0.22
N ALA A 10 -30.63 9.78 -0.43
CA ALA A 10 -31.57 8.66 -0.42
C ALA A 10 -31.43 7.93 0.93
N HIS A 11 -32.53 7.58 1.59
CA HIS A 11 -32.47 6.92 2.89
C HIS A 11 -32.16 5.42 2.72
N PRO A 12 -31.01 4.93 3.20
CA PRO A 12 -30.76 3.49 3.25
C PRO A 12 -31.62 2.82 4.33
N MET A 13 -31.85 1.52 4.18
CA MET A 13 -32.56 0.69 5.18
C MET A 13 -31.83 0.77 6.54
N PRO A 14 -32.52 1.02 7.66
CA PRO A 14 -31.92 1.42 8.94
C PRO A 14 -31.10 0.34 9.67
N TRP A 15 -31.12 -0.91 9.20
CA TRP A 15 -30.44 -2.06 9.83
C TRP A 15 -29.12 -2.46 9.17
N LEU A 16 -28.70 -1.80 8.08
CA LEU A 16 -27.43 -2.07 7.41
C LEU A 16 -26.40 -0.98 7.74
N LEU A 17 -25.33 -1.36 8.44
CA LEU A 17 -24.16 -0.52 8.67
C LEU A 17 -23.27 -0.55 7.42
N PHE A 18 -23.27 0.54 6.66
CA PHE A 18 -22.40 0.71 5.51
C PHE A 18 -21.02 1.24 5.91
N GLN A 19 -19.99 0.85 5.15
CA GLN A 19 -18.64 1.35 5.36
C GLN A 19 -18.50 2.82 4.93
N ASN A 20 -17.72 3.59 5.68
CA ASN A 20 -17.37 4.96 5.28
C ASN A 20 -16.51 4.96 4.01
N ASN A 21 -16.65 5.97 3.16
CA ASN A 21 -15.85 6.08 1.92
C ASN A 21 -14.37 6.49 2.15
N ALA A 22 -13.92 6.49 3.40
CA ALA A 22 -12.53 6.72 3.74
C ALA A 22 -11.67 5.52 3.32
N ILE A 23 -10.71 5.73 2.42
CA ILE A 23 -9.64 4.75 2.19
C ILE A 23 -8.49 5.10 3.13
N CYS A 24 -8.12 4.16 3.99
CA CYS A 24 -6.89 4.21 4.76
C CYS A 24 -5.85 3.31 4.09
N THR A 25 -4.90 3.91 3.39
CA THR A 25 -3.69 3.20 2.93
C THR A 25 -2.57 3.26 3.97
N ALA A 26 -2.73 4.05 5.03
CA ALA A 26 -1.80 4.12 6.13
C ALA A 26 -1.85 2.81 6.93
N LYS A 27 -0.67 2.32 7.28
CA LYS A 27 -0.50 1.06 8.00
C LYS A 27 -0.84 1.22 9.48
N TYR A 28 -0.53 2.38 10.05
CA TYR A 28 -0.73 2.63 11.47
C TYR A 28 -1.79 3.71 11.71
N ASN A 29 -2.58 3.52 12.76
CA ASN A 29 -3.38 4.58 13.34
C ASN A 29 -2.57 5.25 14.47
N PHE A 30 -2.88 6.49 14.84
CA PHE A 30 -2.13 7.23 15.87
C PHE A 30 -1.98 6.44 17.18
N PHE A 31 -3.07 5.78 17.63
CA PHE A 31 -3.07 4.96 18.84
C PHE A 31 -2.56 3.53 18.63
N SER A 32 -2.68 2.97 17.42
CA SER A 32 -2.20 1.61 17.13
C SER A 32 -0.74 1.57 16.71
N PHE A 33 -0.14 2.72 16.39
CA PHE A 33 1.25 2.84 15.93
C PHE A 33 2.22 2.21 16.92
N LEU A 34 2.25 2.69 18.16
CA LEU A 34 3.21 2.23 19.15
C LEU A 34 3.08 0.72 19.46
N PRO A 35 1.89 0.18 19.83
CA PRO A 35 1.79 -1.23 20.19
C PRO A 35 2.04 -2.16 18.99
N LEU A 36 1.57 -1.80 17.79
CA LEU A 36 1.74 -2.64 16.61
C LEU A 36 3.18 -2.60 16.10
N ASN A 37 3.80 -1.42 16.08
CA ASN A 37 5.20 -1.26 15.66
C ASN A 37 6.15 -1.99 16.63
N LEU A 38 5.96 -1.86 17.93
CA LEU A 38 6.75 -2.62 18.91
C LEU A 38 6.55 -4.12 18.75
N TYR A 39 5.31 -4.58 18.58
CA TYR A 39 5.02 -5.99 18.32
C TYR A 39 5.76 -6.51 17.08
N GLU A 40 5.73 -5.76 15.98
CA GLU A 40 6.44 -6.12 14.75
C GLU A 40 7.97 -6.10 14.91
N GLN A 41 8.50 -5.14 15.66
CA GLN A 41 9.93 -5.08 15.96
C GLN A 41 10.36 -6.28 16.81
N PHE A 42 9.61 -6.64 17.86
CA PHE A 42 9.92 -7.80 18.70
C PHE A 42 9.59 -9.14 18.05
N HIS A 43 8.85 -9.19 16.94
CA HIS A 43 8.76 -10.41 16.14
C HIS A 43 10.09 -10.73 15.41
N ARG A 44 11.05 -9.80 15.36
CA ARG A 44 12.39 -10.07 14.82
C ARG A 44 13.24 -10.78 15.87
N VAL A 45 13.82 -11.92 15.48
CA VAL A 45 14.61 -12.77 16.38
C VAL A 45 15.79 -12.03 16.99
N SER A 46 16.45 -11.16 16.21
CA SER A 46 17.53 -10.31 16.71
C SER A 46 17.09 -9.43 17.88
N ASN A 47 15.92 -8.81 17.79
CA ASN A 47 15.43 -7.91 18.84
C ASN A 47 15.02 -8.69 20.10
N LEU A 48 14.49 -9.91 19.94
CA LEU A 48 14.23 -10.82 21.07
C LEU A 48 15.52 -11.24 21.76
N TYR A 49 16.56 -11.58 20.99
CA TYR A 49 17.88 -11.90 21.54
C TYR A 49 18.42 -10.73 22.37
N PHE A 50 18.41 -9.52 21.82
CA PHE A 50 18.89 -8.34 22.53
C PHE A 50 18.07 -8.00 23.77
N LEU A 51 16.74 -8.16 23.69
CA LEU A 51 15.86 -7.99 24.84
C LEU A 51 16.20 -8.99 25.95
N LEU A 52 16.40 -10.26 25.60
CA LEU A 52 16.74 -11.33 26.55
C LEU A 52 18.07 -11.04 27.25
N ILE A 53 19.12 -10.69 26.51
CA ILE A 53 20.42 -10.34 27.11
C ILE A 53 20.31 -9.08 27.98
N THR A 54 19.53 -8.09 27.57
CA THR A 54 19.32 -6.86 28.37
C THR A 54 18.59 -7.17 29.69
N ILE A 55 17.60 -8.06 29.67
CA ILE A 55 16.90 -8.52 30.88
C ILE A 55 17.87 -9.29 31.80
N LEU A 56 18.70 -10.17 31.24
CA LEU A 56 19.71 -10.90 32.02
C LEU A 56 20.75 -9.94 32.65
N GLN A 57 21.18 -8.91 31.94
CA GLN A 57 22.11 -7.87 32.43
C GLN A 57 21.50 -7.01 33.56
N ALA A 58 20.18 -6.85 33.58
CA ALA A 58 19.51 -6.07 34.63
C ALA A 58 19.60 -6.74 36.01
N ILE A 59 19.96 -8.03 36.09
CA ILE A 59 20.13 -8.77 37.34
C ILE A 59 21.52 -8.48 37.92
N PRO A 60 21.64 -7.78 39.06
CA PRO A 60 22.93 -7.34 39.59
C PRO A 60 23.85 -8.48 40.02
N GLU A 61 23.33 -9.66 40.35
CA GLU A 61 24.13 -10.83 40.77
C GLU A 61 24.93 -11.46 39.63
N ILE A 62 24.53 -11.23 38.38
CA ILE A 62 25.10 -11.87 37.18
C ILE A 62 25.83 -10.84 36.31
N SER A 63 25.46 -9.58 36.47
CA SER A 63 25.87 -8.47 35.62
C SER A 63 27.38 -8.20 35.68
N THR A 64 28.03 -8.21 34.52
CA THR A 64 29.46 -7.86 34.34
C THR A 64 29.67 -6.38 34.00
N LEU A 65 28.61 -5.70 33.56
CA LEU A 65 28.62 -4.32 33.04
C LEU A 65 27.41 -3.55 33.58
N PRO A 66 27.46 -2.22 33.68
CA PRO A 66 26.30 -1.45 34.09
C PRO A 66 25.09 -1.71 33.18
N TRP A 67 23.90 -1.88 33.76
CA TRP A 67 22.65 -2.24 33.05
C TRP A 67 22.31 -1.31 31.86
N PHE A 68 22.69 -0.03 31.94
CA PHE A 68 22.41 0.96 30.90
C PHE A 68 23.24 0.73 29.62
N THR A 69 24.36 0.02 29.68
CA THR A 69 25.29 -0.17 28.54
C THR A 69 24.66 -0.94 27.38
N LEU A 70 23.79 -1.92 27.66
CA LEU A 70 23.05 -2.68 26.65
C LEU A 70 21.65 -2.12 26.38
N LEU A 71 21.03 -1.53 27.40
CA LEU A 71 19.70 -0.93 27.25
C LEU A 71 19.72 0.29 26.33
N ALA A 72 20.72 1.17 26.45
CA ALA A 72 20.77 2.39 25.65
C ALA A 72 20.87 2.13 24.13
N PRO A 73 21.77 1.24 23.64
CA PRO A 73 21.79 0.85 22.23
C PRO A 73 20.50 0.17 21.75
N LEU A 74 19.88 -0.68 22.59
CA LEU A 74 18.60 -1.32 22.26
C LEU A 74 17.49 -0.28 22.07
N LEU A 75 17.37 0.65 23.00
CA LEU A 75 16.37 1.72 22.93
C LEU A 75 16.61 2.60 21.70
N CYS A 76 17.87 2.96 21.43
CA CYS A 76 18.26 3.71 20.24
C CYS A 76 17.88 2.97 18.94
N LEU A 77 18.11 1.67 18.86
CA LEU A 77 17.73 0.86 17.70
C LEU A 77 16.21 0.83 17.49
N ILE A 78 15.44 0.65 18.56
CA ILE A 78 13.97 0.61 18.52
C ILE A 78 13.41 1.97 18.09
N THR A 79 13.95 3.07 18.63
CA THR A 79 13.49 4.43 18.30
C THR A 79 13.82 4.80 16.86
N ILE A 80 15.03 4.55 16.36
CA ILE A 80 15.41 4.83 14.97
C ILE A 80 14.53 4.06 13.98
N ARG A 81 14.26 2.79 14.26
CA ARG A 81 13.34 2.00 13.42
C ARG A 81 11.92 2.55 13.47
N ALA A 82 11.44 2.91 14.66
CA ALA A 82 10.11 3.46 14.82
C ALA A 82 9.95 4.79 14.08
N THR A 83 10.92 5.70 14.18
CA THR A 83 10.86 6.99 13.49
C THR A 83 10.92 6.83 11.98
N ARG A 84 11.77 5.93 11.44
CA ARG A 84 11.79 5.62 10.00
C ARG A 84 10.43 5.10 9.53
N ASP A 85 9.89 4.09 10.21
CA ASP A 85 8.62 3.47 9.82
C ASP A 85 7.45 4.47 9.92
N LEU A 86 7.51 5.42 10.87
CA LEU A 86 6.56 6.53 10.98
C LEU A 86 6.68 7.50 9.80
N VAL A 87 7.91 7.88 9.42
CA VAL A 87 8.14 8.78 8.29
C VAL A 87 7.63 8.14 6.99
N ASP A 88 7.94 6.87 6.74
CA ASP A 88 7.47 6.15 5.55
C ASP A 88 5.93 6.07 5.49
N ASP A 89 5.26 5.87 6.63
CA ASP A 89 3.79 5.80 6.70
C ASP A 89 3.11 7.16 6.52
N ILE A 90 3.62 8.23 7.16
CA ILE A 90 3.12 9.60 6.99
C ILE A 90 3.25 10.04 5.53
N VAL A 91 4.44 9.83 4.96
CA VAL A 91 4.73 10.19 3.57
C VAL A 91 3.80 9.42 2.61
N SER A 92 3.48 8.17 2.91
CA SER A 92 2.54 7.37 2.13
C SER A 92 1.10 7.88 2.26
N GLY A 93 0.66 8.21 3.48
CA GLY A 93 -0.70 8.72 3.75
C GLY A 93 -0.97 10.11 3.15
N VAL A 94 -0.07 11.07 3.36
CA VAL A 94 -0.23 12.45 2.86
C VAL A 94 -0.26 12.49 1.33
N ARG A 95 0.56 11.66 0.66
CA ARG A 95 0.60 11.62 -0.82
C ARG A 95 -0.70 11.11 -1.42
N MET A 96 -1.32 10.09 -0.81
CA MET A 96 -2.60 9.57 -1.29
C MET A 96 -3.72 10.59 -1.13
N ALA A 97 -3.69 11.41 -0.07
CA ALA A 97 -4.66 12.49 0.12
C ALA A 97 -4.47 13.65 -0.88
N LEU A 98 -3.20 14.01 -1.20
CA LEU A 98 -2.88 15.13 -2.08
C LEU A 98 -3.13 14.83 -3.57
N ALA A 99 -2.89 13.59 -4.01
CA ALA A 99 -2.98 13.21 -5.42
C ALA A 99 -4.41 13.19 -5.98
N SER A 100 -5.43 13.38 -5.14
CA SER A 100 -6.76 12.83 -5.43
C SER A 100 -7.93 13.60 -4.81
N GLY A 101 -7.68 14.63 -4.00
CA GLY A 101 -8.73 15.45 -3.38
C GLY A 101 -9.60 14.69 -2.38
N TRP A 102 -9.07 13.63 -1.75
CA TRP A 102 -9.82 12.66 -0.93
C TRP A 102 -10.55 13.23 0.29
N GLU A 103 -10.14 14.39 0.80
CA GLU A 103 -10.90 15.06 1.88
C GLU A 103 -12.36 15.29 1.49
N LYS A 104 -12.64 15.51 0.19
CA LYS A 104 -13.99 15.70 -0.33
C LYS A 104 -14.77 14.41 -0.51
N TRP A 105 -14.10 13.26 -0.64
CA TRP A 105 -14.74 11.97 -0.93
C TRP A 105 -15.07 11.17 0.33
N LYS A 106 -14.45 11.52 1.46
CA LYS A 106 -14.64 10.83 2.75
C LYS A 106 -16.09 10.81 3.22
N ASN A 107 -16.84 11.87 2.93
CA ASN A 107 -18.21 12.08 3.40
C ASN A 107 -19.28 11.46 2.49
N LEU A 108 -18.89 10.73 1.44
CA LEU A 108 -19.83 10.03 0.57
C LEU A 108 -20.42 8.81 1.30
N CYS A 109 -21.75 8.75 1.34
CA CYS A 109 -22.52 7.65 1.90
C CYS A 109 -23.23 6.86 0.80
N VAL A 110 -23.58 5.61 1.09
CA VAL A 110 -24.42 4.80 0.19
C VAL A 110 -25.79 5.44 0.07
N GLY A 111 -26.29 5.55 -1.17
CA GLY A 111 -27.54 6.23 -1.49
C GLY A 111 -27.39 7.72 -1.84
N ASP A 112 -26.21 8.31 -1.67
CA ASP A 112 -25.99 9.68 -2.12
C ASP A 112 -25.98 9.75 -3.65
N VAL A 113 -26.52 10.83 -4.20
CA VAL A 113 -26.43 11.14 -5.62
C VAL A 113 -25.27 12.10 -5.87
N VAL A 114 -24.39 11.73 -6.80
CA VAL A 114 -23.17 12.46 -7.16
C VAL A 114 -23.27 12.96 -8.59
N CYS A 115 -22.98 14.24 -8.78
CA CYS A 115 -22.78 14.82 -10.10
C CYS A 115 -21.29 14.82 -10.45
N LEU A 116 -20.93 14.10 -11.50
CA LEU A 116 -19.58 14.02 -12.04
C LEU A 116 -19.49 14.83 -13.34
N ARG A 117 -18.36 15.51 -13.54
CA ARG A 117 -18.08 16.31 -14.73
C ARG A 117 -17.13 15.58 -15.67
N LYS A 118 -17.00 16.08 -16.89
CA LYS A 118 -15.98 15.66 -17.84
C LYS A 118 -14.59 15.56 -17.20
N ASP A 119 -13.87 14.48 -17.51
CA ASP A 119 -12.51 14.15 -17.04
C ASP A 119 -12.36 13.99 -15.52
N SER A 120 -13.47 13.87 -14.78
CA SER A 120 -13.43 13.60 -13.34
C SER A 120 -13.25 12.12 -13.04
N ILE A 121 -12.57 11.84 -11.92
CA ILE A 121 -12.36 10.49 -11.40
C ILE A 121 -13.58 10.09 -10.57
N VAL A 122 -14.05 8.87 -10.78
CA VAL A 122 -15.18 8.28 -10.06
C VAL A 122 -14.77 7.97 -8.61
N PRO A 123 -15.44 8.53 -7.57
CA PRO A 123 -14.97 8.48 -6.18
C PRO A 123 -15.33 7.19 -5.41
N ALA A 124 -16.35 6.47 -5.85
CA ALA A 124 -16.94 5.27 -5.25
C ALA A 124 -17.63 4.45 -6.36
N ASP A 125 -18.14 3.26 -6.11
CA ASP A 125 -18.86 2.53 -7.18
C ASP A 125 -20.26 3.13 -7.34
N LEU A 126 -20.52 3.73 -8.50
CA LEU A 126 -21.75 4.48 -8.78
C LEU A 126 -22.61 3.76 -9.82
N LEU A 127 -23.92 3.72 -9.60
CA LEU A 127 -24.90 3.39 -10.62
C LEU A 127 -25.19 4.62 -11.48
N LEU A 128 -24.98 4.52 -12.79
CA LEU A 128 -25.27 5.60 -13.72
C LEU A 128 -26.79 5.80 -13.83
N LEU A 129 -27.28 6.97 -13.41
CA LEU A 129 -28.70 7.34 -13.46
C LEU A 129 -29.04 8.10 -14.74
N ALA A 130 -28.25 9.12 -15.06
CA ALA A 130 -28.44 9.93 -16.25
C ALA A 130 -27.11 10.56 -16.71
N SER A 131 -27.02 10.86 -18.00
CA SER A 131 -25.92 11.57 -18.64
C SER A 131 -26.49 12.63 -19.58
N THR A 132 -25.75 13.71 -19.82
CA THR A 132 -26.11 14.74 -20.80
C THR A 132 -26.12 14.23 -22.25
N GLU A 133 -25.46 13.12 -22.53
CA GLU A 133 -25.39 12.53 -23.86
C GLU A 133 -26.72 11.87 -24.27
N PRO A 134 -27.12 11.90 -25.55
CA PRO A 134 -28.29 11.15 -26.04
C PRO A 134 -28.23 9.67 -25.64
N SER A 135 -29.37 9.13 -25.22
CA SER A 135 -29.50 7.76 -24.69
C SER A 135 -28.73 7.48 -23.40
N SER A 136 -28.33 8.54 -22.66
CA SER A 136 -27.69 8.43 -21.35
C SER A 136 -26.38 7.62 -21.38
N LEU A 137 -25.61 7.77 -22.46
CA LEU A 137 -24.31 7.11 -22.62
C LEU A 137 -23.22 7.84 -21.82
N CYS A 138 -22.28 7.08 -21.29
CA CYS A 138 -21.10 7.56 -20.59
C CYS A 138 -19.88 6.75 -20.99
N TYR A 139 -18.80 7.41 -21.38
CA TYR A 139 -17.56 6.74 -21.72
C TYR A 139 -16.62 6.79 -20.52
N VAL A 140 -16.05 5.63 -20.17
CA VAL A 140 -15.10 5.51 -19.07
C VAL A 140 -13.78 4.94 -19.56
N GLU A 141 -12.70 5.55 -19.12
CA GLU A 141 -11.37 5.00 -19.23
C GLU A 141 -11.08 4.13 -18.01
N THR A 142 -10.70 2.87 -18.28
CA THR A 142 -10.36 1.87 -17.26
C THR A 142 -8.86 1.55 -17.24
N ALA A 143 -8.02 2.43 -17.78
CA ALA A 143 -6.58 2.23 -17.87
C ALA A 143 -5.94 1.99 -16.49
N ASP A 144 -6.43 2.68 -15.45
CA ASP A 144 -5.92 2.54 -14.07
C ASP A 144 -6.35 1.21 -13.39
N ILE A 145 -7.32 0.48 -13.96
CA ILE A 145 -7.89 -0.75 -13.38
C ILE A 145 -7.44 -1.99 -14.15
N ASP A 146 -7.69 -2.02 -15.46
CA ASP A 146 -7.47 -3.19 -16.33
C ASP A 146 -6.31 -2.96 -17.32
N GLY A 147 -5.67 -1.79 -17.29
CA GLY A 147 -4.65 -1.38 -18.28
C GLY A 147 -5.22 -1.00 -19.65
N GLU A 148 -6.50 -1.26 -19.91
CA GLU A 148 -7.14 -1.01 -21.20
C GLU A 148 -7.30 0.48 -21.51
N THR A 149 -6.76 0.91 -22.66
CA THR A 149 -6.78 2.30 -23.15
C THR A 149 -8.04 2.65 -23.94
N ASN A 150 -8.85 1.66 -24.29
CA ASN A 150 -10.10 1.90 -25.00
C ASN A 150 -11.15 2.44 -24.03
N LEU A 151 -11.91 3.42 -24.49
CA LEU A 151 -13.06 3.92 -23.77
C LEU A 151 -14.16 2.88 -23.78
N LYS A 152 -14.56 2.41 -22.60
CA LYS A 152 -15.72 1.53 -22.43
C LYS A 152 -16.96 2.40 -22.31
N PHE A 153 -18.01 2.10 -23.07
CA PHE A 153 -19.29 2.78 -22.87
C PHE A 153 -20.07 2.11 -21.73
N ARG A 154 -20.77 2.94 -20.96
CA ARG A 154 -21.73 2.60 -19.92
C ARG A 154 -23.02 3.33 -20.25
N GLN A 155 -24.15 2.71 -19.96
CA GLN A 155 -25.46 3.27 -20.32
C GLN A 155 -26.38 3.27 -19.12
N ALA A 156 -27.03 4.40 -18.86
CA ALA A 156 -28.09 4.45 -17.85
C ALA A 156 -29.34 3.74 -18.36
N LEU A 157 -30.27 3.41 -17.47
CA LEU A 157 -31.58 2.93 -17.90
C LEU A 157 -32.30 4.01 -18.70
N THR A 158 -33.05 3.61 -19.73
CA THR A 158 -33.81 4.54 -20.56
C THR A 158 -34.87 5.28 -19.76
N VAL A 159 -35.46 4.62 -18.77
CA VAL A 159 -36.48 5.18 -17.87
C VAL A 159 -35.94 6.30 -16.99
N THR A 160 -34.68 6.18 -16.54
CA THR A 160 -34.04 7.21 -15.72
C THR A 160 -33.54 8.38 -16.56
N HIS A 161 -33.21 8.18 -17.84
CA HIS A 161 -32.76 9.25 -18.74
C HIS A 161 -33.80 10.36 -18.91
N HIS A 162 -35.07 10.01 -19.13
CA HIS A 162 -36.12 11.00 -19.41
C HIS A 162 -36.44 11.88 -18.19
N GLU A 163 -36.41 11.29 -16.99
CA GLU A 163 -36.84 11.95 -15.75
C GLU A 163 -35.68 12.57 -14.96
N LEU A 164 -34.45 12.02 -15.07
CA LEU A 164 -33.34 12.40 -14.17
C LEU A 164 -32.28 13.29 -14.82
N THR A 165 -32.48 13.72 -16.06
CA THR A 165 -31.60 14.71 -16.72
C THR A 165 -31.78 16.11 -16.11
N ILE A 166 -32.93 16.39 -15.49
CA ILE A 166 -33.27 17.67 -14.88
C ILE A 166 -33.15 17.58 -13.34
N ILE A 167 -32.33 18.46 -12.75
CA ILE A 167 -32.00 18.46 -11.31
C ILE A 167 -33.25 18.49 -10.38
N PRO A 168 -34.27 19.34 -10.61
CA PRO A 168 -35.52 19.31 -9.83
C PRO A 168 -36.24 17.96 -9.79
N TRP A 169 -36.23 17.21 -10.89
CA TRP A 169 -36.91 15.92 -10.98
C TRP A 169 -36.10 14.81 -10.32
N LEU A 170 -34.76 14.89 -10.39
CA LEU A 170 -33.84 14.03 -9.64
C LEU A 170 -34.08 14.10 -8.12
N LEU A 171 -34.46 15.27 -7.59
CA LEU A 171 -34.77 15.49 -6.18
C LEU A 171 -36.11 14.89 -5.73
N MET A 172 -37.08 14.80 -6.64
CA MET A 172 -38.42 14.26 -6.34
C MET A 172 -38.55 12.76 -6.64
N ALA A 173 -37.56 12.22 -7.34
CA ALA A 173 -37.56 10.85 -7.80
C ALA A 173 -37.43 9.85 -6.64
N THR A 174 -38.31 8.85 -6.61
CA THR A 174 -38.28 7.78 -5.61
C THR A 174 -38.12 6.43 -6.30
N GLY A 175 -37.08 5.70 -5.93
CA GLY A 175 -36.77 4.39 -6.49
C GLY A 175 -35.94 3.56 -5.53
N THR A 176 -36.09 2.25 -5.61
CA THR A 176 -35.37 1.29 -4.76
C THR A 176 -34.40 0.48 -5.62
N VAL A 177 -33.12 0.52 -5.26
CA VAL A 177 -32.09 -0.31 -5.90
C VAL A 177 -31.81 -1.50 -5.01
N ILE A 178 -31.95 -2.70 -5.56
CA ILE A 178 -31.58 -3.96 -4.92
C ILE A 178 -30.37 -4.50 -5.69
N CYS A 179 -29.26 -4.73 -5.03
CA CYS A 179 -28.04 -5.26 -5.65
C CYS A 179 -27.50 -6.46 -4.86
N GLU A 180 -26.58 -7.20 -5.50
CA GLU A 180 -25.80 -8.24 -4.85
C GLU A 180 -24.94 -7.71 -3.68
N GLU A 181 -24.34 -8.60 -2.90
CA GLU A 181 -23.33 -8.24 -1.90
C GLU A 181 -22.00 -7.82 -2.54
N PRO A 182 -21.19 -6.95 -1.89
CA PRO A 182 -19.94 -6.47 -2.45
C PRO A 182 -18.92 -7.60 -2.62
N ASN A 183 -18.58 -7.90 -3.88
CA ASN A 183 -17.65 -8.96 -4.29
C ASN A 183 -16.41 -8.38 -5.01
N SER A 184 -15.38 -9.21 -5.22
CA SER A 184 -14.14 -8.83 -5.92
C SER A 184 -14.21 -9.02 -7.45
N GLN A 185 -15.34 -9.49 -8.00
CA GLN A 185 -15.48 -9.75 -9.43
C GLN A 185 -15.73 -8.43 -10.18
N MET A 186 -14.70 -7.90 -10.86
CA MET A 186 -14.74 -6.58 -11.51
C MET A 186 -15.71 -6.47 -12.70
N HIS A 187 -15.93 -7.58 -13.43
CA HIS A 187 -16.78 -7.59 -14.62
C HIS A 187 -18.20 -8.13 -14.40
N HIS A 188 -18.49 -8.62 -13.20
CA HIS A 188 -19.80 -9.14 -12.83
C HIS A 188 -20.51 -8.13 -11.95
N PHE A 189 -21.76 -7.82 -12.26
CA PHE A 189 -22.63 -7.06 -11.39
C PHE A 189 -24.08 -7.43 -11.70
N VAL A 190 -24.85 -7.76 -10.67
CA VAL A 190 -26.27 -8.08 -10.78
C VAL A 190 -27.05 -7.22 -9.79
N GLY A 191 -28.05 -6.52 -10.30
CA GLY A 191 -29.00 -5.79 -9.49
C GLY A 191 -30.34 -5.61 -10.19
N SER A 192 -31.29 -5.02 -9.48
CA SER A 192 -32.57 -4.57 -10.02
C SER A 192 -32.91 -3.19 -9.48
N LEU A 193 -33.27 -2.27 -10.37
CA LEU A 193 -33.91 -1.02 -10.02
C LEU A 193 -35.43 -1.21 -10.06
N GLU A 194 -36.10 -0.98 -8.94
CA GLU A 194 -37.54 -0.87 -8.87
C GLU A 194 -37.94 0.61 -8.94
N TRP A 195 -38.63 0.96 -10.02
CA TRP A 195 -39.00 2.32 -10.38
C TRP A 195 -40.45 2.34 -10.85
N ASN A 196 -41.28 3.19 -10.24
CA ASN A 196 -42.72 3.29 -10.57
C ASN A 196 -43.43 1.92 -10.62
N SER A 197 -43.18 1.07 -9.61
CA SER A 197 -43.73 -0.30 -9.50
C SER A 197 -43.31 -1.27 -10.63
N ARG A 198 -42.25 -0.96 -11.39
CA ARG A 198 -41.65 -1.84 -12.40
C ARG A 198 -40.21 -2.16 -12.04
N LYS A 199 -39.78 -3.39 -12.30
CA LYS A 199 -38.40 -3.84 -12.04
C LYS A 199 -37.60 -3.87 -13.33
N TYR A 200 -36.41 -3.26 -13.30
CA TYR A 200 -35.45 -3.21 -14.39
C TYR A 200 -34.17 -3.92 -13.95
N SER A 201 -33.64 -4.81 -14.78
CA SER A 201 -32.37 -5.48 -14.50
C SER A 201 -31.20 -4.51 -14.69
N LEU A 202 -30.26 -4.55 -13.75
CA LEU A 202 -29.00 -3.80 -13.78
C LEU A 202 -27.85 -4.78 -13.99
N GLY A 203 -26.95 -4.42 -14.89
CA GLY A 203 -25.71 -5.15 -15.15
C GLY A 203 -24.48 -4.27 -14.99
N ILE A 204 -23.29 -4.84 -15.26
CA ILE A 204 -22.03 -4.09 -15.20
C ILE A 204 -22.01 -2.89 -16.16
N GLY A 205 -22.76 -2.96 -17.27
CA GLY A 205 -22.93 -1.87 -18.23
C GLY A 205 -23.53 -0.59 -17.63
N ASN A 206 -24.19 -0.68 -16.48
CA ASN A 206 -24.82 0.45 -15.79
C ASN A 206 -23.95 1.01 -14.65
N LEU A 207 -22.84 0.34 -14.29
CA LEU A 207 -22.00 0.68 -13.14
C LEU A 207 -20.73 1.44 -13.57
N LEU A 208 -20.40 2.50 -12.84
CA LEU A 208 -19.14 3.22 -12.89
C LEU A 208 -18.29 2.78 -11.69
N LEU A 209 -17.17 2.11 -11.96
CA LEU A 209 -16.26 1.67 -10.90
C LEU A 209 -15.44 2.85 -10.38
N ARG A 210 -15.08 2.79 -9.09
CA ARG A 210 -14.13 3.72 -8.46
C ARG A 210 -12.84 3.83 -9.29
N GLY A 211 -12.24 5.02 -9.39
CA GLY A 211 -10.95 5.19 -10.09
C GLY A 211 -11.05 5.23 -11.62
N CYS A 212 -12.17 4.84 -12.23
CA CYS A 212 -12.42 5.15 -13.64
C CYS A 212 -12.41 6.66 -13.87
N ARG A 213 -11.92 7.09 -15.04
CA ARG A 213 -12.04 8.47 -15.49
C ARG A 213 -13.15 8.60 -16.53
N ILE A 214 -14.04 9.57 -16.34
CA ILE A 214 -15.14 9.84 -17.27
C ILE A 214 -14.63 10.66 -18.44
N HIS A 215 -14.97 10.25 -19.67
CA HIS A 215 -14.62 10.92 -20.91
C HIS A 215 -15.86 11.19 -21.75
N ASN A 216 -15.74 12.16 -22.67
CA ASN A 216 -16.75 12.45 -23.69
C ASN A 216 -18.18 12.66 -23.17
N VAL A 217 -18.33 13.11 -21.92
CA VAL A 217 -19.60 13.51 -21.31
C VAL A 217 -19.37 14.75 -20.47
N ASP A 218 -20.21 15.77 -20.66
CA ASP A 218 -20.11 17.03 -19.90
C ASP A 218 -20.48 16.83 -18.43
N THR A 219 -21.65 16.25 -18.16
CA THR A 219 -22.08 15.88 -16.81
C THR A 219 -22.86 14.57 -16.76
N CYS A 220 -22.60 13.75 -15.75
CA CYS A 220 -23.39 12.58 -15.45
C CYS A 220 -23.76 12.51 -13.96
N TYR A 221 -24.92 11.93 -13.69
CA TYR A 221 -25.47 11.70 -12.36
C TYR A 221 -25.36 10.23 -12.01
N GLY A 222 -24.77 9.94 -10.85
CA GLY A 222 -24.59 8.58 -10.37
C GLY A 222 -25.08 8.41 -8.93
N LEU A 223 -25.74 7.30 -8.63
CA LEU A 223 -26.13 6.89 -7.28
C LEU A 223 -25.02 6.05 -6.66
N VAL A 224 -24.56 6.38 -5.46
CA VAL A 224 -23.53 5.60 -4.76
C VAL A 224 -24.11 4.25 -4.30
N ILE A 225 -23.55 3.15 -4.81
CA ILE A 225 -23.92 1.79 -4.40
C ILE A 225 -22.92 1.26 -3.35
N TYR A 226 -21.61 1.29 -3.65
CA TYR A 226 -20.58 0.80 -2.73
C TYR A 226 -19.58 1.90 -2.39
N THR A 227 -19.20 1.97 -1.12
CA THR A 227 -18.28 2.97 -0.56
C THR A 227 -17.05 2.31 0.06
N GLY A 228 -15.91 3.01 0.00
CA GLY A 228 -14.70 2.64 0.75
C GLY A 228 -14.23 1.21 0.46
N ALA A 229 -14.14 0.41 1.53
CA ALA A 229 -13.69 -0.99 1.49
C ALA A 229 -14.64 -1.93 0.73
N ASP A 230 -15.90 -1.53 0.52
CA ASP A 230 -16.88 -2.35 -0.19
C ASP A 230 -16.86 -2.16 -1.71
N THR A 231 -16.13 -1.17 -2.21
CA THR A 231 -15.91 -1.02 -3.66
C THR A 231 -15.18 -2.23 -4.24
N LYS A 232 -15.54 -2.63 -5.46
CA LYS A 232 -15.01 -3.84 -6.13
C LYS A 232 -13.49 -3.83 -6.22
N ILE A 233 -12.88 -2.66 -6.46
CA ILE A 233 -11.42 -2.51 -6.52
C ILE A 233 -10.78 -2.73 -5.16
N MET A 234 -11.38 -2.23 -4.07
CA MET A 234 -10.82 -2.44 -2.73
C MET A 234 -10.99 -3.88 -2.26
N LYS A 235 -12.04 -4.58 -2.70
CA LYS A 235 -12.17 -6.03 -2.49
C LYS A 235 -11.14 -6.84 -3.28
N ASN A 236 -10.68 -6.32 -4.43
CA ASN A 236 -9.60 -6.93 -5.20
C ASN A 236 -8.20 -6.54 -4.66
N CYS A 237 -8.11 -5.46 -3.89
CA CYS A 237 -6.90 -5.10 -3.17
C CYS A 237 -6.65 -6.10 -2.03
N GLY A 238 -5.55 -6.84 -2.13
CA GLY A 238 -5.09 -7.72 -1.06
C GLY A 238 -4.76 -6.94 0.22
N LYS A 239 -4.73 -7.65 1.36
CA LYS A 239 -4.29 -7.07 2.63
C LYS A 239 -2.82 -6.64 2.50
N ILE A 240 -2.50 -5.46 3.02
CA ILE A 240 -1.13 -4.94 3.02
C ILE A 240 -0.31 -5.78 4.01
N HIS A 241 0.50 -6.70 3.48
CA HIS A 241 1.45 -7.48 4.28
C HIS A 241 2.80 -6.75 4.37
N LEU A 242 3.43 -6.82 5.55
CA LEU A 242 4.79 -6.31 5.71
C LEU A 242 5.75 -7.12 4.85
N LYS A 243 6.39 -6.45 3.88
CA LYS A 243 7.45 -7.04 3.07
C LYS A 243 8.71 -7.17 3.94
N ARG A 244 9.23 -8.40 4.05
CA ARG A 244 10.52 -8.68 4.73
C ARG A 244 11.59 -8.96 3.69
N THR A 245 12.81 -8.48 3.94
CA THR A 245 13.93 -8.69 3.01
C THR A 245 14.54 -10.09 3.19
N LYS A 246 15.21 -10.59 2.16
CA LYS A 246 15.94 -11.86 2.26
C LYS A 246 17.11 -11.73 3.24
N LEU A 247 17.74 -10.56 3.29
CA LEU A 247 18.79 -10.25 4.26
C LEU A 247 18.27 -10.32 5.69
N ASP A 248 17.07 -9.79 5.99
CA ASP A 248 16.47 -9.91 7.32
C ASP A 248 16.30 -11.37 7.75
N LEU A 249 15.85 -12.24 6.83
CA LEU A 249 15.70 -13.68 7.11
C LEU A 249 17.06 -14.37 7.35
N LEU A 250 18.08 -14.01 6.57
CA LEU A 250 19.44 -14.53 6.73
C LEU A 250 20.04 -14.08 8.07
N MET A 251 19.88 -12.80 8.44
CA MET A 251 20.35 -12.28 9.72
C MET A 251 19.68 -13.00 10.89
N ASN A 252 18.37 -13.25 10.84
CA ASN A 252 17.68 -14.02 11.88
C ASN A 252 18.28 -15.42 12.06
N LYS A 253 18.59 -16.12 10.96
CA LYS A 253 19.23 -17.45 11.02
C LYS A 253 20.63 -17.38 11.65
N LEU A 254 21.43 -16.38 11.26
CA LEU A 254 22.77 -16.19 11.82
C LEU A 254 22.74 -15.88 13.32
N VAL A 255 21.81 -15.03 13.77
CA VAL A 255 21.68 -14.71 15.20
C VAL A 255 21.33 -15.95 16.02
N VAL A 256 20.42 -16.79 15.54
CA VAL A 256 20.09 -18.07 16.22
C VAL A 256 21.31 -18.98 16.28
N LEU A 257 22.07 -19.11 15.18
CA LEU A 257 23.28 -19.92 15.13
C LEU A 257 24.34 -19.42 16.14
N ILE A 258 24.56 -18.10 16.20
CA ILE A 258 25.51 -17.50 17.14
C ILE A 258 25.03 -17.66 18.58
N PHE A 259 23.74 -17.49 18.86
CA PHE A 259 23.20 -17.71 20.21
C PHE A 259 23.43 -19.15 20.68
N LEU A 260 23.18 -20.14 19.82
CA LEU A 260 23.42 -21.55 20.15
C LEU A 260 24.91 -21.81 20.41
N SER A 261 25.81 -21.26 19.60
CA SER A 261 27.25 -21.44 19.82
C SER A 261 27.73 -20.74 21.11
N LEU A 262 27.17 -19.57 21.44
CA LEU A 262 27.45 -18.86 22.69
C LEU A 262 27.07 -19.68 23.93
N VAL A 263 25.90 -20.33 23.92
CA VAL A 263 25.45 -21.20 25.02
C VAL A 263 26.40 -22.40 25.21
N VAL A 264 26.88 -22.98 24.10
CA VAL A 264 27.83 -24.11 24.17
C VAL A 264 29.19 -23.66 24.73
N ILE A 265 29.71 -22.52 24.27
CA ILE A 265 30.99 -21.97 24.75
C ILE A 265 30.88 -21.56 26.21
N SER A 266 29.79 -20.89 26.63
CA SER A 266 29.59 -20.50 28.03
C SER A 266 29.49 -21.72 28.94
N LEU A 267 28.83 -22.79 28.50
CA LEU A 267 28.77 -24.05 29.25
C LEU A 267 30.15 -24.69 29.41
N ALA A 268 30.97 -24.71 28.36
CA ALA A 268 32.34 -25.23 28.43
C ALA A 268 33.22 -24.40 29.40
N LEU A 269 33.10 -23.07 29.38
CA LEU A 269 33.81 -22.18 30.31
C LEU A 269 33.36 -22.39 31.76
N THR A 270 32.06 -22.58 32.00
CA THR A 270 31.53 -22.88 33.34
C THR A 270 32.04 -24.22 33.87
N LEU A 271 32.14 -25.25 33.03
CA LEU A 271 32.72 -26.53 33.42
C LEU A 271 34.20 -26.38 33.81
N GLY A 272 34.97 -25.61 33.03
CA GLY A 272 36.34 -25.27 33.36
C GLY A 272 36.46 -24.54 34.70
N PHE A 273 35.59 -23.54 34.94
CA PHE A 273 35.53 -22.83 36.21
C PHE A 273 35.20 -23.76 37.39
N SER A 274 34.19 -24.63 37.24
CA SER A 274 33.74 -25.54 38.31
C SER A 274 34.81 -26.56 38.71
N PHE A 275 35.66 -26.97 37.76
CA PHE A 275 36.82 -27.82 38.04
C PHE A 275 37.92 -27.05 38.77
N MET A 276 38.32 -25.89 38.25
CA MET A 276 39.44 -25.12 38.80
C MET A 276 39.14 -24.48 40.17
N ILE A 277 37.90 -24.05 40.43
CA ILE A 277 37.55 -23.33 41.66
C ILE A 277 37.71 -24.20 42.92
N LYS A 278 37.54 -25.53 42.78
CA LYS A 278 37.71 -26.48 43.89
C LYS A 278 39.16 -26.49 44.37
N ASP A 279 40.10 -26.66 43.44
CA ASP A 279 41.53 -26.67 43.75
C ASP A 279 42.02 -25.30 44.21
N PHE A 280 41.47 -24.22 43.65
CA PHE A 280 41.86 -22.86 43.99
C PHE A 280 41.40 -22.44 45.40
N LYS A 281 40.15 -22.78 45.78
CA LYS A 281 39.63 -22.53 47.14
C LYS A 281 40.40 -23.30 48.22
N LEU A 282 40.93 -24.49 47.90
CA LEU A 282 41.77 -25.26 48.81
C LEU A 282 43.15 -24.61 49.06
N LYS A 283 43.73 -23.95 48.04
CA LYS A 283 45.06 -23.32 48.15
C LYS A 283 45.04 -21.90 48.73
N HIS A 284 43.92 -21.19 48.63
CA HIS A 284 43.80 -19.78 49.02
C HIS A 284 42.69 -19.54 50.06
N TYR A 285 43.05 -19.66 51.34
CA TYR A 285 42.12 -19.49 52.48
C TYR A 285 41.38 -18.14 52.49
N TYR A 286 42.03 -17.05 52.06
CA TYR A 286 41.43 -15.71 52.03
C TYR A 286 40.25 -15.56 51.05
N VAL A 287 40.22 -16.35 49.97
CA VAL A 287 39.13 -16.33 48.98
C VAL A 287 37.90 -17.07 49.51
N SER A 288 38.11 -18.13 50.28
CA SER A 288 37.03 -18.93 50.89
C SER A 288 36.18 -18.10 51.87
N ALA A 289 36.79 -17.17 52.61
CA ALA A 289 36.10 -16.30 53.57
C ALA A 289 35.14 -15.27 52.95
N MET A 290 35.38 -14.87 51.69
CA MET A 290 34.55 -13.88 50.96
C MET A 290 33.47 -14.53 50.08
N HIS A 291 33.49 -15.85 49.88
CA HIS A 291 32.60 -16.58 48.98
C HIS A 291 31.93 -17.75 49.71
N THR A 292 30.89 -17.43 50.47
CA THR A 292 30.11 -18.37 51.30
C THR A 292 29.09 -19.19 50.50
N LYS A 293 28.89 -18.89 49.21
CA LYS A 293 27.97 -19.62 48.33
C LYS A 293 28.54 -21.01 47.98
N THR A 294 27.66 -21.99 47.75
CA THR A 294 28.08 -23.32 47.30
C THR A 294 28.68 -23.25 45.90
N VAL A 295 29.64 -24.13 45.59
CA VAL A 295 30.31 -24.21 44.28
C VAL A 295 29.28 -24.34 43.13
N VAL A 296 28.17 -25.02 43.38
CA VAL A 296 27.08 -25.21 42.42
C VAL A 296 26.37 -23.88 42.12
N MET A 297 26.04 -23.10 43.16
CA MET A 297 25.39 -21.79 42.99
C MET A 297 26.32 -20.79 42.28
N GLU A 298 27.61 -20.77 42.64
CA GLU A 298 28.59 -19.92 41.96
C GLU A 298 28.73 -20.29 40.47
N SER A 299 28.81 -21.59 40.16
CA SER A 299 28.88 -22.07 38.78
C SER A 299 27.64 -21.67 37.97
N PHE A 300 26.45 -21.70 38.60
CA PHE A 300 25.21 -21.26 37.98
C PHE A 300 25.22 -19.77 37.63
N PHE A 301 25.60 -18.89 38.57
CA PHE A 301 25.68 -17.44 38.28
C PHE A 301 26.74 -17.12 37.23
N ILE A 302 27.90 -17.78 37.30
CA ILE A 302 29.02 -17.58 36.37
C ILE A 302 28.69 -18.02 34.94
N PHE A 303 27.86 -19.06 34.77
CA PHE A 303 27.35 -19.43 33.43
C PHE A 303 26.64 -18.25 32.76
N TRP A 304 25.73 -17.60 33.46
CA TRP A 304 25.00 -16.46 32.94
C TRP A 304 25.92 -15.24 32.74
N SER A 305 26.90 -15.03 33.63
CA SER A 305 27.89 -13.97 33.46
C SER A 305 28.76 -14.16 32.22
N PHE A 306 29.19 -15.40 31.92
CA PHE A 306 29.92 -15.71 30.68
C PHE A 306 29.06 -15.57 29.44
N LEU A 307 27.78 -15.99 29.51
CA LEU A 307 26.83 -15.82 28.41
C LEU A 307 26.64 -14.34 28.08
N ILE A 308 26.49 -13.48 29.10
CA ILE A 308 26.40 -12.03 28.95
C ILE A 308 27.71 -11.46 28.40
N LEU A 309 28.86 -11.84 28.96
CA LEU A 309 30.17 -11.32 28.52
C LEU A 309 30.43 -11.63 27.03
N LEU A 310 30.10 -12.85 26.59
CA LEU A 310 30.27 -13.28 25.20
C LEU A 310 29.17 -12.75 24.26
N SER A 311 28.05 -12.26 24.79
CA SER A 311 26.94 -11.72 23.97
C SER A 311 27.35 -10.54 23.08
N ALA A 312 28.45 -9.86 23.42
CA ALA A 312 29.07 -8.79 22.64
C ALA A 312 29.55 -9.23 21.24
N VAL A 313 29.63 -10.55 20.98
CA VAL A 313 29.94 -11.12 19.65
C VAL A 313 28.90 -10.74 18.60
N VAL A 314 27.64 -10.46 19.00
CA VAL A 314 26.62 -9.91 18.09
C VAL A 314 26.56 -8.40 18.31
N PRO A 315 27.32 -7.60 17.54
CA PRO A 315 27.37 -6.16 17.74
C PRO A 315 26.03 -5.51 17.36
N MET A 316 25.35 -4.97 18.37
CA MET A 316 24.17 -4.12 18.21
C MET A 316 24.39 -2.97 17.22
N THR A 317 25.60 -2.45 17.18
CA THR A 317 26.02 -1.35 16.30
C THR A 317 25.86 -1.68 14.82
N LEU A 318 26.04 -2.93 14.41
CA LEU A 318 25.84 -3.35 13.02
C LEU A 318 24.40 -3.08 12.55
N PHE A 319 23.42 -3.38 13.41
CA PHE A 319 22.02 -3.15 13.10
C PHE A 319 21.68 -1.66 13.04
N ILE A 320 22.25 -0.86 13.95
CA ILE A 320 22.05 0.59 13.96
C ILE A 320 22.62 1.22 12.68
N ILE A 321 23.85 0.84 12.29
CA ILE A 321 24.50 1.35 11.08
C ILE A 321 23.69 1.01 9.83
N ALA A 322 23.14 -0.21 9.74
CA ALA A 322 22.29 -0.60 8.63
C ALA A 322 21.04 0.30 8.51
N GLU A 323 20.37 0.62 9.62
CA GLU A 323 19.22 1.54 9.62
C GLU A 323 19.61 2.95 9.17
N PHE A 324 20.77 3.46 9.62
CA PHE A 324 21.30 4.74 9.14
C PHE A 324 21.61 4.74 7.64
N LEU A 325 22.14 3.64 7.11
CA LEU A 325 22.41 3.51 5.68
C LEU A 325 21.10 3.58 4.87
N TYR A 326 20.04 2.91 5.33
CA TYR A 326 18.72 2.98 4.69
C TYR A 326 18.14 4.39 4.71
N LEU A 327 18.23 5.09 5.84
CA LEU A 327 17.80 6.49 5.96
C LEU A 327 18.60 7.43 5.06
N GLY A 328 19.92 7.26 5.01
CA GLY A 328 20.82 8.06 4.16
C GLY A 328 20.49 7.88 2.67
N ASN A 329 20.29 6.66 2.22
CA ASN A 329 19.92 6.36 0.83
C ASN A 329 18.60 7.00 0.41
N SER A 330 17.66 7.19 1.34
CA SER A 330 16.39 7.87 1.06
C SER A 330 16.52 9.38 0.87
N LEU A 331 17.60 10.00 1.36
CA LEU A 331 17.75 11.46 1.39
C LEU A 331 18.46 12.01 0.13
N PHE A 332 19.12 11.17 -0.66
CA PHE A 332 19.86 11.60 -1.84
C PHE A 332 18.92 12.13 -2.94
N PRO A 333 19.03 13.42 -3.33
CA PRO A 333 18.19 14.00 -4.37
C PRO A 333 18.70 13.59 -5.75
N GLN A 334 17.95 12.75 -6.46
CA GLN A 334 18.18 12.53 -7.90
C GLN A 334 17.47 13.61 -8.74
N THR A 335 18.15 14.04 -9.81
CA THR A 335 17.81 15.16 -10.71
C THR A 335 16.48 15.02 -11.46
N THR A 336 15.88 13.83 -11.49
CA THR A 336 14.45 13.63 -11.74
C THR A 336 13.95 12.62 -10.70
N PRO A 337 13.02 12.98 -9.79
CA PRO A 337 12.90 12.19 -8.57
C PRO A 337 12.05 10.94 -8.79
N ALA A 338 12.70 9.82 -9.06
CA ALA A 338 12.15 8.50 -8.78
C ALA A 338 11.93 8.38 -7.27
N LYS A 339 10.69 8.61 -6.82
CA LYS A 339 10.38 8.77 -5.40
C LYS A 339 10.02 7.42 -4.77
N ALA A 340 10.91 6.88 -3.96
CA ALA A 340 10.66 5.65 -3.21
C ALA A 340 9.47 5.80 -2.24
N ARG A 341 8.66 4.75 -2.09
CA ARG A 341 7.56 4.66 -1.11
C ARG A 341 7.94 3.86 0.14
N SER A 342 8.96 3.01 0.04
CA SER A 342 9.44 2.18 1.13
C SER A 342 10.96 2.16 1.06
N THR A 343 11.61 2.58 2.14
CA THR A 343 13.06 2.74 2.22
C THR A 343 13.78 1.43 2.60
N SER A 344 13.05 0.51 3.24
CA SER A 344 13.55 -0.78 3.73
C SER A 344 13.79 -1.83 2.65
N LEU A 345 13.32 -1.62 1.42
CA LEU A 345 13.40 -2.60 0.32
C LEU A 345 14.53 -2.29 -0.68
N SER A 346 15.41 -1.36 -0.36
CA SER A 346 16.46 -0.91 -1.28
C SER A 346 17.48 -2.02 -1.61
N ASP A 347 17.73 -2.95 -0.70
CA ASP A 347 18.60 -4.12 -0.92
C ASP A 347 18.00 -5.13 -1.91
N GLN A 348 16.66 -5.26 -1.94
CA GLN A 348 15.97 -6.18 -2.84
C GLN A 348 16.09 -5.79 -4.31
N LEU A 349 16.30 -4.51 -4.62
CA LEU A 349 16.47 -4.07 -6.02
C LEU A 349 17.67 -4.76 -6.69
N GLY A 350 18.74 -5.02 -5.94
CA GLY A 350 19.91 -5.77 -6.44
C GLY A 350 19.70 -7.28 -6.57
N GLN A 351 18.57 -7.80 -6.08
CA GLN A 351 18.26 -9.24 -6.04
C GLN A 351 17.10 -9.63 -6.97
N VAL A 352 16.62 -8.70 -7.81
CA VAL A 352 15.52 -8.95 -8.74
C VAL A 352 16.00 -9.88 -9.86
N GLN A 353 15.34 -11.04 -10.01
CA GLN A 353 15.62 -12.01 -11.08
C GLN A 353 14.59 -11.95 -12.20
N TYR A 354 13.34 -11.58 -11.86
CA TYR A 354 12.22 -11.54 -12.78
C TYR A 354 11.57 -10.17 -12.70
N ILE A 355 11.42 -9.52 -13.85
CA ILE A 355 10.69 -8.26 -13.99
C ILE A 355 9.38 -8.59 -14.69
N PHE A 356 8.28 -8.47 -13.95
CA PHE A 356 6.94 -8.52 -14.53
C PHE A 356 6.57 -7.10 -14.95
N SER A 357 6.51 -6.87 -16.26
CA SER A 357 6.15 -5.58 -16.83
C SER A 357 4.74 -5.65 -17.39
N ASP A 358 3.93 -4.65 -17.05
CA ASP A 358 2.68 -4.43 -17.77
C ASP A 358 2.98 -3.90 -19.19
N LYS A 359 2.13 -4.25 -20.16
CA LYS A 359 2.27 -3.77 -21.53
C LYS A 359 1.81 -2.32 -21.64
N MET A 360 0.60 -2.04 -21.15
CA MET A 360 -0.02 -0.73 -21.33
C MET A 360 0.42 0.23 -20.23
N GLY A 361 0.71 1.48 -20.58
CA GLY A 361 1.23 2.49 -19.65
C GLY A 361 2.68 2.30 -19.17
N THR A 362 3.28 1.10 -19.32
CA THR A 362 4.69 0.84 -18.95
C THR A 362 5.58 0.62 -20.17
N LEU A 363 5.31 -0.40 -21.01
CA LEU A 363 6.11 -0.67 -22.22
C LEU A 363 5.72 0.24 -23.38
N THR A 364 4.43 0.53 -23.53
CA THR A 364 3.90 1.37 -24.61
C THR A 364 3.36 2.69 -24.09
N GLN A 365 3.73 3.79 -24.73
CA GLN A 365 3.02 5.07 -24.56
C GLN A 365 1.62 4.94 -25.17
N ASN A 366 0.60 5.54 -24.54
CA ASN A 366 -0.78 5.54 -25.01
C ASN A 366 -0.97 6.50 -26.21
N MET A 367 -0.18 6.30 -27.27
CA MET A 367 -0.20 7.09 -28.50
C MET A 367 -0.16 6.15 -29.71
N MET A 368 -1.30 6.02 -30.38
CA MET A 368 -1.41 5.21 -31.59
C MET A 368 -1.08 6.06 -32.82
N THR A 369 0.01 5.72 -33.52
CA THR A 369 0.41 6.38 -34.76
C THR A 369 0.16 5.45 -35.93
N PHE A 370 -0.67 5.90 -36.88
CA PHE A 370 -0.86 5.19 -38.13
C PHE A 370 0.42 5.30 -38.98
N ASN A 371 1.07 4.17 -39.24
CA ASN A 371 2.37 4.15 -39.93
C ASN A 371 2.26 3.70 -41.39
N LYS A 372 1.57 2.59 -41.65
CA LYS A 372 1.47 1.95 -42.97
C LYS A 372 0.12 1.28 -43.12
N CYS A 373 -0.37 1.15 -44.35
CA CYS A 373 -1.47 0.26 -44.70
C CYS A 373 -1.13 -0.54 -45.95
N CYS A 374 -1.77 -1.70 -46.11
CA CYS A 374 -1.71 -2.48 -47.34
C CYS A 374 -3.10 -2.48 -47.98
N ILE A 375 -3.20 -2.03 -49.23
CA ILE A 375 -4.46 -1.98 -49.98
C ILE A 375 -4.22 -2.71 -51.30
N ASN A 376 -5.02 -3.74 -51.59
CA ASN A 376 -4.90 -4.58 -52.79
C ASN A 376 -3.47 -5.12 -53.04
N GLY A 377 -2.76 -5.54 -51.98
CA GLY A 377 -1.39 -6.05 -52.09
C GLY A 377 -0.30 -4.98 -52.23
N HIS A 378 -0.66 -3.70 -52.36
CA HIS A 378 0.29 -2.59 -52.36
C HIS A 378 0.45 -2.00 -50.96
N VAL A 379 1.69 -1.94 -50.47
CA VAL A 379 2.04 -1.38 -49.16
C VAL A 379 2.28 0.12 -49.29
N TYR A 380 1.44 0.91 -48.63
CA TYR A 380 1.54 2.36 -48.51
C TYR A 380 2.17 2.72 -47.17
N GLY A 381 3.17 3.60 -47.18
CA GLY A 381 3.86 4.08 -45.99
C GLY A 381 5.38 3.84 -46.05
N GLY A 382 6.11 4.87 -46.47
CA GLY A 382 7.57 4.95 -46.53
C GLY A 382 8.12 6.06 -45.62
N MET A 383 9.45 6.11 -45.45
CA MET A 383 10.19 6.98 -44.51
C MET A 383 9.87 8.49 -44.55
N GLY A 384 9.17 8.99 -45.57
CA GLY A 384 8.78 10.41 -45.68
C GLY A 384 7.76 10.90 -44.64
N LEU A 385 6.96 10.01 -44.02
CA LEU A 385 5.97 10.43 -43.02
C LEU A 385 6.58 10.78 -41.65
N ARG A 386 7.80 10.32 -41.34
CA ARG A 386 8.48 10.65 -40.07
C ARG A 386 8.89 12.13 -39.99
N TYR A 387 9.14 12.78 -41.12
CA TYR A 387 9.54 14.20 -41.15
C TYR A 387 8.37 15.15 -40.85
N LEU A 388 7.14 14.81 -41.25
CA LEU A 388 5.98 15.67 -41.03
C LEU A 388 5.47 15.66 -39.58
N VAL A 389 5.64 14.55 -38.85
CA VAL A 389 5.21 14.46 -37.44
C VAL A 389 6.20 15.18 -36.51
N SER A 390 7.48 15.29 -36.87
CA SER A 390 8.47 15.99 -36.04
C SER A 390 8.35 17.52 -36.10
N GLN A 391 7.79 18.09 -37.18
CA GLN A 391 7.63 19.55 -37.32
C GLN A 391 6.30 20.09 -36.76
N ASN A 392 5.33 19.24 -36.45
CA ASN A 392 4.00 19.67 -36.00
C ASN A 392 3.79 19.63 -34.48
N LYS A 393 4.86 19.52 -33.67
CA LYS A 393 4.75 19.55 -32.20
C LYS A 393 4.41 20.93 -31.62
N ASP A 394 4.44 21.98 -32.43
CA ASP A 394 4.23 23.38 -31.98
C ASP A 394 2.85 23.97 -32.36
N LEU A 395 1.90 23.18 -32.85
CA LEU A 395 0.57 23.67 -33.21
C LEU A 395 -0.51 23.05 -32.30
N GLU A 396 -1.10 23.90 -31.45
CA GLU A 396 -2.35 23.60 -30.74
C GLU A 396 -3.43 23.09 -31.70
N PRO A 397 -4.31 22.17 -31.27
CA PRO A 397 -5.30 21.57 -32.14
C PRO A 397 -6.42 22.57 -32.45
N ARG A 398 -6.32 23.25 -33.60
CA ARG A 398 -7.49 23.92 -34.19
C ARG A 398 -8.44 22.88 -34.76
N SER A 399 -9.63 22.83 -34.17
CA SER A 399 -10.84 22.17 -34.67
C SER A 399 -11.05 22.48 -36.17
N SER A 400 -10.89 21.48 -37.03
CA SER A 400 -11.45 21.45 -38.39
C SER A 400 -11.16 20.08 -39.01
N SER A 401 -12.05 19.13 -38.79
CA SER A 401 -12.15 17.90 -39.58
C SER A 401 -12.63 18.26 -41.00
N ARG A 402 -11.71 18.30 -41.97
CA ARG A 402 -12.04 18.36 -43.40
C ARG A 402 -11.33 17.22 -44.13
N TRP A 403 -12.06 16.14 -44.37
CA TRP A 403 -11.62 15.06 -45.23
C TRP A 403 -11.81 15.50 -46.70
N ILE A 404 -10.73 15.53 -47.48
CA ILE A 404 -10.80 15.75 -48.92
C ILE A 404 -10.81 14.37 -49.59
N TYR A 405 -11.96 14.00 -50.16
CA TYR A 405 -12.07 12.87 -51.09
C TYR A 405 -11.54 13.32 -52.46
N GLY A 406 -10.45 12.72 -52.92
CA GLY A 406 -10.02 12.81 -54.31
C GLY A 406 -10.52 11.60 -55.07
N ALA A 407 -11.55 11.78 -55.91
CA ALA A 407 -11.90 10.81 -56.94
C ALA A 407 -10.99 11.07 -58.15
N GLY A 408 -10.08 10.15 -58.45
CA GLY A 408 -9.31 10.12 -59.70
C GLY A 408 -9.96 9.14 -60.67
N GLY A 409 -10.26 9.61 -61.87
CA GLY A 409 -10.58 8.76 -63.03
C GLY A 409 -9.35 8.16 -63.69
#